data_AF-A0A4U5X6I4-F1
#
_entry.id   AF-A0A4U5X6I4-F1
#
_cell.length_a   1.000
_cell.length_b   1.000
_cell.length_c   1.000
_cell.angle_alpha   90.00
_cell.angle_beta   90.00
_cell.angle_gamma   90.00
#
_symmetry.space_group_name_H-M   'P 1'
#
loop_
_entity.id
_entity.type
_entity.pdbx_description
1 polymer ?
#
loop_
_entity_poly.entity_id
_entity_poly.type
_entity_poly.pdbx_seq_one_letter_code
_entity_poly.pdbx_strand_id
1 'polypeptide(L)'
;MGRMNDPFDTPPRPVEPGEYPVWDEALALVNRDLAATLPERAPLRLTGLPGWEEDEAPHEHVHVALADGTWWGNHLPDGSDADPVSALFAVAEAAQDTVSERLWQAWPVCSEHNLGMHLREADERAVWWCPQDHVRAAVGALDTVQRPPGARRGRGARRA
;
A
#
# COMPACT_ATOMS: atom_id res chain seq x y z
N MET A 1 25.32 -25.99 -23.88
CA MET A 1 24.17 -25.89 -22.96
C MET A 1 24.35 -24.61 -22.16
N GLY A 2 23.50 -23.60 -22.39
CA GLY A 2 23.57 -22.34 -21.66
C GLY A 2 23.26 -22.53 -20.19
N ARG A 3 23.91 -21.76 -19.32
CA ARG A 3 23.54 -21.69 -17.89
C ARG A 3 22.08 -21.25 -17.83
N MET A 4 21.21 -22.15 -17.38
CA MET A 4 19.85 -21.80 -16.98
C MET A 4 20.05 -20.96 -15.72
N ASN A 5 19.72 -19.66 -15.78
CA ASN A 5 19.69 -18.85 -14.57
C ASN A 5 18.63 -19.48 -13.68
N ASP A 6 19.02 -19.87 -12.47
CA ASP A 6 18.06 -20.28 -11.47
C ASP A 6 17.12 -19.08 -11.21
N PRO A 7 15.79 -19.22 -11.35
CA PRO A 7 14.85 -18.14 -11.01
C PRO A 7 15.06 -17.64 -9.56
N PHE A 8 15.60 -18.47 -8.66
CA PHE A 8 15.97 -18.09 -7.29
C PHE A 8 17.26 -17.25 -7.19
N ASP A 9 18.12 -17.25 -8.22
CA ASP A 9 19.36 -16.46 -8.26
C ASP A 9 19.16 -15.06 -8.88
N THR A 10 17.99 -14.79 -9.45
CA THR A 10 17.70 -13.49 -10.06
C THR A 10 17.28 -12.50 -8.97
N PRO A 11 18.04 -11.42 -8.74
CA PRO A 11 17.69 -10.47 -7.71
C PRO A 11 16.40 -9.72 -8.09
N PRO A 12 15.58 -9.34 -7.10
CA PRO A 12 14.46 -8.44 -7.33
C PRO A 12 14.95 -7.15 -7.99
N ARG A 13 14.25 -6.70 -9.02
CA ARG A 13 14.53 -5.41 -9.65
C ARG A 13 13.48 -4.37 -9.26
N PRO A 14 13.85 -3.09 -9.14
CA PRO A 14 12.87 -2.01 -9.18
C PRO A 14 12.13 -2.07 -10.52
N VAL A 15 10.82 -1.85 -10.47
CA VAL A 15 10.00 -1.59 -11.65
C VAL A 15 10.05 -0.10 -11.94
N GLU A 16 10.37 0.28 -13.17
CA GLU A 16 10.45 1.66 -13.60
C GLU A 16 9.04 2.26 -13.80
N PRO A 17 8.83 3.54 -13.47
CA PRO A 17 7.56 4.20 -13.72
C PRO A 17 7.15 4.12 -15.19
N GLY A 18 5.91 3.72 -15.44
CA GLY A 18 5.33 3.53 -16.77
C GLY A 18 5.43 2.11 -17.32
N GLU A 19 6.15 1.19 -16.67
CA GLU A 19 6.09 -0.23 -17.02
C GLU A 19 4.71 -0.82 -16.72
N TYR A 20 4.09 -0.42 -15.60
CA TYR A 20 2.75 -0.83 -15.18
C TYR A 20 1.91 0.40 -14.78
N PRO A 21 1.43 1.20 -15.76
CA PRO A 21 0.88 2.52 -15.50
C PRO A 21 -0.35 2.51 -14.59
N VAL A 22 -1.21 1.50 -14.68
CA VAL A 22 -2.40 1.39 -13.82
C VAL A 22 -2.02 1.10 -12.37
N TRP A 23 -1.03 0.22 -12.15
CA TRP A 23 -0.49 -0.02 -10.81
C TRP A 23 0.31 1.19 -10.29
N ASP A 24 1.00 1.95 -11.14
CA ASP A 24 1.67 3.19 -10.74
C ASP A 24 0.67 4.23 -10.24
N GLU A 25 -0.45 4.42 -10.94
CA GLU A 25 -1.52 5.32 -10.52
C GLU A 25 -2.11 4.88 -9.17
N ALA A 26 -2.41 3.58 -9.01
CA ALA A 26 -2.86 3.01 -7.75
C ALA A 26 -1.83 3.21 -6.62
N LEU A 27 -0.56 2.95 -6.89
CA LEU A 27 0.54 3.12 -5.94
C LEU A 27 0.70 4.58 -5.52
N ALA A 28 0.48 5.54 -6.42
CA ALA A 28 0.49 6.95 -6.09
C ALA A 28 -0.63 7.31 -5.10
N LEU A 29 -1.82 6.74 -5.23
CA LEU A 29 -2.92 6.91 -4.26
C LEU A 29 -2.53 6.37 -2.88
N VAL A 30 -2.02 5.14 -2.83
CA VAL A 30 -1.57 4.50 -1.58
C VAL A 30 -0.42 5.28 -0.93
N ASN A 31 0.51 5.81 -1.72
CA ASN A 31 1.62 6.62 -1.21
C ASN A 31 1.17 7.96 -0.62
N ARG A 32 0.04 8.54 -1.06
CA ARG A 32 -0.55 9.70 -0.39
C ARG A 32 -1.01 9.36 1.02
N ASP A 33 -1.64 8.20 1.20
CA ASP A 33 -2.05 7.71 2.50
C ASP A 33 -0.87 7.37 3.40
N LEU A 34 0.18 6.77 2.84
CA LEU A 34 1.43 6.52 3.55
C LEU A 34 2.03 7.84 4.04
N ALA A 35 2.19 8.84 3.17
CA ALA A 35 2.73 10.15 3.55
C ALA A 35 1.87 10.86 4.61
N ALA A 36 0.54 10.68 4.57
CA ALA A 36 -0.38 11.26 5.53
C ALA A 36 -0.28 10.63 6.93
N THR A 37 0.11 9.35 7.01
CA THR A 37 0.08 8.57 8.27
C THR A 37 1.48 8.25 8.82
N LEU A 38 2.49 8.21 7.96
CA LEU A 38 3.89 7.91 8.23
C LEU A 38 4.82 8.86 7.42
N PRO A 39 4.79 10.18 7.71
CA PRO A 39 5.48 11.20 6.91
C PRO A 39 7.01 11.07 6.87
N GLU A 40 7.61 10.31 7.80
CA GLU A 40 9.05 10.02 7.81
C GLU A 40 9.45 8.92 6.81
N ARG A 41 8.49 8.23 6.19
CA ARG A 41 8.74 7.15 5.25
C ARG A 41 8.82 7.67 3.82
N ALA A 42 9.82 7.17 3.10
CA ALA A 42 9.87 7.33 1.66
C ALA A 42 8.71 6.55 1.01
N PRO A 43 8.27 6.97 -0.20
CA PRO A 43 7.22 6.27 -0.92
C PRO A 43 7.55 4.77 -1.14
N LEU A 44 6.51 3.95 -1.11
CA LEU A 44 6.54 2.57 -1.60
C LEU A 44 6.84 2.55 -3.10
N ARG A 45 7.37 1.42 -3.57
CA ARG A 45 7.73 1.19 -4.96
C ARG A 45 7.25 -0.17 -5.43
N LEU A 46 7.09 -0.34 -6.74
CA LEU A 46 6.89 -1.65 -7.35
C LEU A 46 8.25 -2.36 -7.50
N THR A 47 8.30 -3.65 -7.21
CA THR A 47 9.49 -4.49 -7.40
C THR A 47 9.10 -5.77 -8.12
N GLY A 48 9.87 -6.14 -9.14
CA GLY A 48 9.61 -7.30 -9.99
C GLY A 48 10.56 -8.45 -9.67
N LEU A 49 10.03 -9.66 -9.67
CA LEU A 49 10.78 -10.91 -9.62
C LEU A 49 10.37 -11.80 -10.80
N PRO A 50 11.28 -12.58 -11.37
CA PRO A 50 10.87 -13.54 -12.40
C PRO A 50 9.86 -14.54 -11.85
N GLY A 51 8.95 -14.98 -12.72
CA GLY A 51 8.04 -16.09 -12.46
C GLY A 51 8.77 -17.33 -11.99
N TRP A 52 8.18 -18.03 -11.01
CA TRP A 52 8.78 -19.23 -10.41
C TRP A 52 8.42 -20.52 -11.14
N GLU A 53 7.44 -20.48 -12.05
CA GLU A 53 6.94 -21.66 -12.75
C GLU A 53 7.70 -21.91 -14.07
N GLU A 54 8.36 -23.08 -14.16
CA GLU A 54 9.18 -23.48 -15.32
C GLU A 54 8.35 -23.70 -16.61
N ASP A 55 7.04 -23.98 -16.48
CA ASP A 55 6.14 -24.32 -17.59
C ASP A 55 5.24 -23.16 -18.05
N GLU A 56 5.30 -22.01 -17.36
CA GLU A 56 4.56 -20.80 -17.75
C GLU A 56 5.41 -19.89 -18.63
N ALA A 57 4.76 -19.10 -19.49
CA ALA A 57 5.48 -18.06 -20.23
C ALA A 57 6.17 -17.14 -19.20
N PRO A 58 7.44 -16.74 -19.43
CA PRO A 58 8.18 -15.93 -18.47
C PRO A 58 7.44 -14.60 -18.26
N HIS A 59 6.72 -14.53 -17.14
CA HIS A 59 6.04 -13.33 -16.67
C HIS A 59 6.71 -12.89 -15.37
N GLU A 60 6.68 -11.60 -15.11
CA GLU A 60 7.26 -11.03 -13.91
C GLU A 60 6.18 -10.91 -12.85
N HIS A 61 6.48 -11.40 -11.65
CA HIS A 61 5.66 -11.18 -10.46
C HIS A 61 6.03 -9.84 -9.83
N VAL A 62 5.07 -8.91 -9.83
CA VAL A 62 5.26 -7.57 -9.26
C VAL A 62 4.74 -7.52 -7.84
N HIS A 63 5.51 -6.96 -6.92
CA HIS A 63 5.15 -6.75 -5.52
C HIS A 63 5.20 -5.26 -5.17
N VAL A 64 4.49 -4.86 -4.12
CA VAL A 64 4.65 -3.54 -3.49
C VAL A 64 5.71 -3.66 -2.41
N ALA A 65 6.77 -2.85 -2.49
CA ALA A 65 7.91 -2.87 -1.58
C ALA A 65 8.09 -1.54 -0.86
N LEU A 66 8.73 -1.58 0.30
CA LEU A 66 9.35 -0.40 0.91
C LEU A 66 10.43 0.18 -0.02
N ALA A 67 10.83 1.43 0.24
CA ALA A 67 11.83 2.12 -0.56
C ALA A 67 13.20 1.43 -0.62
N ASP A 68 13.55 0.62 0.39
CA ASP A 68 14.77 -0.20 0.42
C ASP A 68 14.66 -1.49 -0.43
N GLY A 69 13.48 -1.77 -0.99
CA GLY A 69 13.19 -2.94 -1.79
C GLY A 69 12.75 -4.16 -1.00
N THR A 70 12.49 -4.05 0.30
CA THR A 70 11.90 -5.15 1.08
C THR A 70 10.37 -5.14 0.98
N TRP A 71 9.76 -6.31 0.83
CA TRP A 71 8.30 -6.47 0.71
C TRP A 71 7.80 -7.66 1.53
N TRP A 72 6.50 -7.74 1.81
CA TRP A 72 5.88 -8.93 2.40
C TRP A 72 4.57 -9.25 1.68
N GLY A 73 4.18 -10.52 1.67
CA GLY A 73 2.96 -11.00 1.04
C GLY A 73 3.16 -11.46 -0.41
N ASN A 74 2.03 -11.64 -1.09
CA ASN A 74 1.98 -12.16 -2.46
C ASN A 74 2.33 -11.07 -3.50
N HIS A 75 2.50 -11.49 -4.76
CA HIS A 75 2.55 -10.56 -5.88
C HIS A 75 1.16 -9.99 -6.17
N LEU A 76 1.12 -8.86 -6.87
CA LEU A 76 -0.11 -8.28 -7.38
C LEU A 76 -0.78 -9.29 -8.33
N PRO A 77 -2.07 -9.63 -8.14
CA PRO A 77 -2.74 -10.63 -8.96
C PRO A 77 -2.70 -10.26 -10.44
N ASP A 78 -2.47 -11.25 -11.29
CA ASP A 78 -2.49 -11.07 -12.73
C ASP A 78 -3.83 -10.51 -13.21
N GLY A 79 -3.77 -9.53 -14.10
CA GLY A 79 -4.96 -8.86 -14.65
C GLY A 79 -5.65 -7.90 -13.67
N SER A 80 -5.13 -7.71 -12.45
CA SER A 80 -5.66 -6.69 -11.53
C SER A 80 -5.47 -5.26 -12.07
N ASP A 81 -4.60 -5.07 -13.05
CA ASP A 81 -4.41 -3.83 -13.80
C ASP A 81 -5.46 -3.59 -14.91
N ALA A 82 -6.39 -4.53 -15.14
CA ALA A 82 -7.42 -4.41 -16.17
C ALA A 82 -8.41 -3.27 -15.90
N ASP A 83 -8.59 -2.87 -14.63
CA ASP A 83 -9.38 -1.71 -14.25
C ASP A 83 -8.79 -0.98 -13.02
N PRO A 84 -9.00 0.34 -12.91
CA PRO A 84 -8.37 1.14 -11.84
C PRO A 84 -8.82 0.78 -10.41
N VAL A 85 -10.01 0.23 -10.21
CA VAL A 85 -10.53 -0.10 -8.87
C VAL A 85 -9.90 -1.39 -8.37
N SER A 86 -9.86 -2.43 -9.22
CA SER A 86 -9.17 -3.67 -8.92
C SER A 86 -7.68 -3.44 -8.67
N ALA A 87 -7.04 -2.60 -9.49
CA ALA A 87 -5.64 -2.23 -9.34
C ALA A 87 -5.39 -1.53 -8.00
N LEU A 88 -6.25 -0.57 -7.65
CA LEU A 88 -6.15 0.13 -6.36
C LEU A 88 -6.34 -0.82 -5.18
N PHE A 89 -7.28 -1.75 -5.26
CA PHE A 89 -7.51 -2.72 -4.20
C PHE A 89 -6.29 -3.64 -4.02
N ALA A 90 -5.80 -4.23 -5.11
CA ALA A 90 -4.62 -5.11 -5.08
C ALA A 90 -3.37 -4.41 -4.54
N VAL A 91 -3.09 -3.18 -5.00
CA VAL A 91 -1.93 -2.41 -4.54
C VAL A 91 -2.09 -1.97 -3.09
N ALA A 92 -3.29 -1.57 -2.65
CA ALA A 92 -3.55 -1.17 -1.27
C ALA A 92 -3.44 -2.36 -0.29
N GLU A 93 -3.89 -3.54 -0.69
CA GLU A 93 -3.78 -4.77 0.10
C GLU A 93 -2.30 -5.17 0.26
N ALA A 94 -1.56 -5.28 -0.86
CA ALA A 94 -0.14 -5.61 -0.85
C ALA A 94 0.69 -4.58 -0.07
N ALA A 95 0.34 -3.29 -0.17
CA ALA A 95 0.95 -2.24 0.64
C ALA A 95 0.65 -2.41 2.14
N GLN A 96 -0.60 -2.74 2.49
CA GLN A 96 -1.00 -2.96 3.88
C GLN A 96 -0.19 -4.10 4.51
N ASP A 97 -0.06 -5.22 3.81
CA ASP A 97 0.76 -6.37 4.25
C ASP A 97 2.23 -5.97 4.38
N THR A 98 2.80 -5.35 3.35
CA THR A 98 4.21 -4.95 3.34
C THR A 98 4.54 -3.98 4.45
N VAL A 99 3.78 -2.90 4.60
CA VAL A 99 4.03 -1.90 5.63
C VAL A 99 3.84 -2.51 7.01
N SER A 100 2.79 -3.30 7.21
CA SER A 100 2.48 -3.84 8.53
C SER A 100 3.54 -4.81 9.02
N GLU A 101 3.96 -5.74 8.16
CA GLU A 101 4.87 -6.82 8.52
C GLU A 101 6.34 -6.37 8.49
N ARG A 102 6.73 -5.49 7.55
CA ARG A 102 8.11 -4.99 7.50
C ARG A 102 8.41 -3.96 8.58
N LEU A 103 7.41 -3.15 8.97
CA LEU A 103 7.59 -2.14 10.02
C LEU A 103 7.11 -2.61 11.40
N TRP A 104 6.55 -3.82 11.50
CA TRP A 104 6.03 -4.39 12.76
C TRP A 104 5.05 -3.47 13.49
N GLN A 105 4.17 -2.81 12.72
CA GLN A 105 3.16 -1.90 13.25
C GLN A 105 1.87 -2.03 12.43
N ALA A 106 0.71 -1.79 13.04
CA ALA A 106 -0.52 -1.72 12.26
C ALA A 106 -0.47 -0.53 11.30
N TRP A 107 -0.90 -0.72 10.05
CA TRP A 107 -1.04 0.38 9.11
C TRP A 107 -2.18 0.15 8.09
N PRO A 108 -2.93 1.20 7.73
CA PRO A 108 -2.96 2.52 8.36
C PRO A 108 -3.73 2.51 9.69
N VAL A 109 -3.39 3.42 10.60
CA VAL A 109 -4.04 3.54 11.91
C VAL A 109 -5.16 4.58 11.86
N CYS A 110 -6.34 4.22 12.38
CA CYS A 110 -7.46 5.16 12.51
C CYS A 110 -7.11 6.25 13.53
N SER A 111 -7.12 7.51 13.11
CA SER A 111 -6.79 8.65 13.97
C SER A 111 -7.79 8.92 15.09
N GLU A 112 -8.98 8.32 15.04
CA GLU A 112 -10.01 8.47 16.10
C GLU A 112 -9.86 7.43 17.21
N HIS A 113 -9.55 6.18 16.85
CA HIS A 113 -9.57 5.04 17.77
C HIS A 113 -8.21 4.41 18.01
N ASN A 114 -7.18 4.82 17.26
CA ASN A 114 -5.83 4.29 17.33
C ASN A 114 -5.77 2.76 17.14
N LEU A 115 -6.58 2.26 16.21
CA LEU A 115 -6.64 0.85 15.80
C LEU A 115 -6.22 0.74 14.33
N GLY A 116 -5.57 -0.37 13.97
CA GLY A 116 -5.32 -0.72 12.57
C GLY A 116 -6.63 -0.76 11.79
N MET A 117 -6.66 -0.08 10.65
CA MET A 117 -7.76 -0.12 9.70
C MET A 117 -7.52 -1.25 8.71
N HIS A 118 -8.59 -1.77 8.14
CA HIS A 118 -8.54 -2.79 7.10
C HIS A 118 -9.02 -2.22 5.79
N LEU A 119 -8.43 -2.69 4.70
CA LEU A 119 -8.96 -2.46 3.37
C LEU A 119 -10.33 -3.14 3.23
N ARG A 120 -11.30 -2.43 2.67
CA ARG A 120 -12.62 -2.97 2.30
C ARG A 120 -13.12 -2.32 1.03
N GLU A 121 -14.09 -2.96 0.40
CA GLU A 121 -14.89 -2.35 -0.65
C GLU A 121 -16.15 -1.72 -0.04
N ALA A 122 -16.45 -0.48 -0.44
CA ALA A 122 -17.71 0.20 -0.12
C ALA A 122 -18.09 1.12 -1.28
N ASP A 123 -19.34 1.03 -1.75
CA ASP A 123 -19.87 1.81 -2.88
C ASP A 123 -18.94 1.78 -4.12
N GLU A 124 -18.48 0.57 -4.49
CA GLU A 124 -17.58 0.33 -5.64
C GLU A 124 -16.22 1.03 -5.52
N ARG A 125 -15.76 1.30 -4.29
CA ARG A 125 -14.48 1.95 -4.00
C ARG A 125 -13.70 1.20 -2.94
N ALA A 126 -12.38 1.24 -3.07
CA ALA A 126 -11.47 0.84 -2.00
C ALA A 126 -11.48 1.88 -0.87
N VAL A 127 -11.72 1.43 0.37
CA VAL A 127 -11.81 2.28 1.57
C VAL A 127 -11.00 1.72 2.72
N TRP A 128 -10.53 2.62 3.59
CA TRP A 128 -10.00 2.26 4.90
C TRP A 128 -11.13 2.19 5.90
N TRP A 129 -11.42 0.99 6.40
CA TRP A 129 -12.47 0.75 7.38
C TRP A 129 -11.87 0.52 8.76
N CYS A 130 -12.39 1.22 9.75
CA CYS A 130 -11.99 1.06 11.15
C CYS A 130 -12.79 -0.07 11.82
N PRO A 131 -12.14 -0.91 12.65
CA PRO A 131 -12.81 -1.94 13.46
C PRO A 131 -13.96 -1.47 14.35
N GLN A 132 -14.08 -0.15 14.59
CA GLN A 132 -15.20 0.47 15.30
C GLN A 132 -16.36 0.83 14.35
N ASP A 133 -16.53 0.06 13.28
CA ASP A 133 -17.66 0.10 12.35
C ASP A 133 -17.89 1.44 11.65
N HIS A 134 -16.83 2.06 11.13
CA HIS A 134 -16.95 3.21 10.23
C HIS A 134 -15.89 3.21 9.14
N VAL A 135 -16.26 3.78 8.00
CA VAL A 135 -15.32 4.14 6.94
C VAL A 135 -14.56 5.39 7.38
N ARG A 136 -13.23 5.34 7.35
CA ARG A 136 -12.39 6.50 7.68
C ARG A 136 -12.19 7.40 6.48
N ALA A 137 -11.82 6.84 5.33
CA ALA A 137 -11.69 7.52 4.05
C ALA A 137 -11.64 6.51 2.90
N ALA A 138 -11.80 7.00 1.67
CA ALA A 138 -11.34 6.26 0.49
C ALA A 138 -9.81 6.13 0.52
N VAL A 139 -9.29 5.10 -0.15
CA VAL A 139 -7.84 4.98 -0.37
C VAL A 139 -7.35 6.18 -1.20
N GLY A 140 -6.24 6.77 -0.77
CA GLY A 140 -5.63 8.00 -1.28
C GLY A 140 -6.23 9.29 -0.72
N ALA A 141 -7.10 9.23 0.29
CA ALA A 141 -7.76 10.40 0.86
C ALA A 141 -7.60 10.52 2.38
N LEU A 142 -6.69 9.78 3.02
CA LEU A 142 -6.49 9.87 4.47
C LEU A 142 -6.01 11.26 4.91
N ASP A 143 -5.23 11.96 4.09
CA ASP A 143 -4.80 13.35 4.32
C ASP A 143 -5.97 14.32 4.58
N THR A 144 -7.14 14.06 3.99
CA THR A 144 -8.34 14.90 4.16
C THR A 144 -9.04 14.72 5.52
N VAL A 145 -8.81 13.59 6.20
CA VAL A 145 -9.46 13.25 7.47
C VAL A 145 -8.49 13.21 8.65
N GLN A 146 -7.18 13.17 8.41
CA GLN A 146 -6.19 13.33 9.47
C GLN A 146 -6.30 14.76 10.03
N ARG A 147 -6.62 14.86 11.33
CA ARG A 147 -6.63 16.15 12.01
C ARG A 147 -5.18 16.58 12.23
N PRO A 148 -4.78 17.84 11.94
CA PRO A 148 -3.42 18.28 12.23
C PRO A 148 -3.12 18.09 13.73
N PRO A 149 -1.91 17.61 14.10
CA PRO A 149 -1.53 17.49 15.50
C PRO A 149 -1.44 18.91 16.08
N GLY A 150 -2.39 19.32 16.93
CA GLY A 150 -2.18 20.53 17.74
C GLY A 150 -3.34 21.45 18.07
N ALA A 151 -4.61 21.16 17.77
CA ALA A 151 -5.70 21.93 18.39
C ALA A 151 -5.94 21.45 19.83
N ARG A 152 -4.99 21.72 20.74
CA ARG A 152 -5.25 21.66 22.18
C ARG A 152 -6.44 22.55 22.46
N ARG A 153 -7.57 21.94 22.86
CA ARG A 153 -8.73 22.67 23.38
C ARG A 153 -8.24 23.54 24.52
N GLY A 154 -8.24 24.86 24.32
CA GLY A 154 -8.10 25.83 25.40
C GLY A 154 -9.19 25.51 26.42
N ARG A 155 -8.79 24.91 27.55
CA ARG A 155 -9.67 24.77 28.71
C ARG A 155 -10.03 26.20 29.13
N GLY A 156 -11.31 26.50 29.09
CA GLY A 156 -11.82 27.82 29.43
C GLY A 156 -11.35 28.24 30.82
N ALA A 157 -10.72 29.42 30.89
CA ALA A 157 -10.64 30.15 32.14
C ALA A 157 -11.99 30.83 32.36
N ARG A 158 -12.82 30.24 33.22
CA ARG A 158 -13.89 30.97 33.90
C ARG A 158 -13.33 31.53 35.21
N ARG A 159 -13.58 32.84 35.39
CA ARG A 159 -13.72 33.62 36.64
C ARG A 159 -12.44 33.97 37.42
N ALA A 160 -12.19 35.27 37.54
CA ALA A 160 -12.48 36.03 38.76
C ALA A 160 -13.19 37.33 38.35
#